data_AF-A0AAJ1UIV2-F1
#
_entry.id   AF-A0AAJ1UIV2-F1
#
_cell.length_a   1.000
_cell.length_b   1.000
_cell.length_c   1.000
_cell.angle_alpha   90.00
_cell.angle_beta   90.00
_cell.angle_gamma   90.00
#
_symmetry.space_group_name_H-M   'P 1'
#
loop_
_entity.id
_entity.type
_entity.pdbx_description
1 polymer ?
#
loop_
_entity_poly.entity_id
_entity_poly.type
_entity_poly.pdbx_seq_one_letter_code
_entity_poly.pdbx_strand_id
1 'polypeptide(L)' 'MNRYDARFKLQVAKEACKTSTSVKAVARRYGLEFSTVRRWVA' A
#
# COMPACT_ATOMS: atom_id res chain seq x y z
N MET A 1 0.53 17.38 -5.73
CA MET A 1 -0.36 16.20 -5.64
C MET A 1 0.11 15.30 -4.48
N ASN A 2 -0.16 15.68 -3.23
CA ASN A 2 0.25 14.88 -2.06
C ASN A 2 -0.96 14.58 -1.18
N ARG A 3 -1.83 13.70 -1.68
CA ARG A 3 -2.97 13.19 -0.92
C ARG A 3 -2.55 12.21 0.18
N TYR A 4 -1.32 11.70 0.12
CA TYR A 4 -0.76 10.74 1.05
C TYR A 4 0.69 11.09 1.38
N ASP A 5 1.01 11.02 2.66
CA ASP A 5 2.33 11.28 3.21
C ASP A 5 3.37 10.26 2.71
N ALA A 6 4.62 10.68 2.50
CA ALA A 6 5.66 9.78 2.01
C ALA A 6 5.92 8.62 2.97
N ARG A 7 5.84 8.89 4.28
CA ARG A 7 5.95 7.86 5.33
C ARG A 7 4.83 6.83 5.24
N PHE A 8 3.62 7.29 4.96
CA PHE A 8 2.45 6.43 4.80
C PHE A 8 2.58 5.50 3.59
N LYS A 9 3.01 6.05 2.43
CA LYS A 9 3.26 5.25 1.22
C LYS A 9 4.29 4.15 1.48
N LEU A 10 5.38 4.49 2.18
CA LEU A 10 6.45 3.55 2.49
C LEU A 10 6.01 2.45 3.47
N GLN A 11 5.17 2.79 4.46
CA GLN A 11 4.60 1.81 5.38
C GLN A 11 3.70 0.81 4.65
N VAL A 12 2.81 1.32 3.79
CA VAL A 12 1.89 0.50 3.00
C VAL A 12 2.65 -0.41 2.02
N ALA A 13 3.67 0.10 1.34
CA ALA A 13 4.52 -0.68 0.45
C ALA A 13 5.27 -1.80 1.18
N LYS A 14 5.87 -1.50 2.35
CA LYS A 14 6.54 -2.50 3.19
C LYS A 14 5.59 -3.59 3.65
N GLU A 15 4.38 -3.23 4.06
CA GLU A 15 3.39 -4.20 4.52
C GLU A 15 2.88 -5.08 3.36
N ALA A 16 2.72 -4.51 2.17
CA ALA A 16 2.36 -5.24 0.96
C ALA A 16 3.48 -6.12 0.39
N CYS A 17 4.74 -5.85 0.74
CA CYS A 17 5.90 -6.68 0.38
C CYS A 17 6.09 -7.88 1.34
N LYS A 18 5.39 -7.92 2.49
CA LYS A 18 5.43 -9.10 3.36
C LYS A 18 4.78 -10.29 2.67
N THR A 19 5.51 -11.39 2.57
CA THR A 19 5.13 -12.61 1.82
C THR A 19 3.78 -13.21 2.21
N SER A 20 3.31 -12.98 3.45
CA SER A 20 2.00 -13.47 3.92
C SER A 20 0.82 -12.52 3.69
N THR A 21 1.05 -11.27 3.25
CA THR A 21 -0.05 -10.28 3.13
C THR A 21 -0.26 -9.90 1.67
N SER A 22 -1.41 -10.28 1.12
CA SER A 22 -1.75 -9.87 -0.25
C SER A 22 -1.94 -8.35 -0.35
N VAL A 23 -1.49 -7.76 -1.45
CA VAL A 23 -1.68 -6.34 -1.80
C VAL A 23 -3.16 -5.90 -1.66
N LYS A 24 -4.12 -6.79 -2.00
CA LYS A 24 -5.57 -6.54 -1.80
C LYS A 24 -5.98 -6.42 -0.33
N ALA A 25 -5.39 -7.25 0.55
CA ALA A 25 -5.67 -7.21 1.98
C ALA A 25 -5.11 -5.92 2.60
N VAL A 26 -3.90 -5.51 2.20
CA VAL A 26 -3.31 -4.23 2.61
C VAL A 26 -4.17 -3.05 2.13
N ALA A 27 -4.58 -3.06 0.85
CA ALA A 27 -5.47 -2.03 0.30
C ALA A 27 -6.77 -1.89 1.10
N ARG A 28 -7.43 -3.00 1.42
CA ARG A 28 -8.64 -3.01 2.25
C ARG A 28 -8.39 -2.49 3.67
N ARG A 29 -7.25 -2.85 4.28
CA ARG A 29 -6.87 -2.42 5.63
C ARG A 29 -6.71 -0.90 5.75
N TYR A 30 -6.18 -0.29 4.70
CA TYR A 30 -5.91 1.16 4.65
C TYR A 30 -6.99 1.96 3.90
N GLY A 31 -8.07 1.32 3.43
CA GLY A 31 -9.12 1.99 2.64
C GLY A 31 -8.62 2.51 1.29
N LEU A 32 -7.58 1.89 0.73
CA LEU A 32 -6.94 2.29 -0.52
C LEU A 32 -7.44 1.43 -1.68
N GLU A 33 -7.33 1.97 -2.89
CA GLU A 33 -7.47 1.16 -4.09
C GLU A 33 -6.28 0.23 -4.28
N PHE A 34 -6.56 -0.99 -4.75
CA PHE A 34 -5.54 -1.98 -5.08
C PHE A 34 -4.50 -1.44 -6.07
N SER A 35 -4.94 -0.71 -7.08
CA SER A 35 -4.08 -0.09 -8.10
C SER A 35 -3.09 0.92 -7.49
N THR A 36 -3.51 1.64 -6.44
CA THR A 36 -2.65 2.59 -5.72
C THR A 36 -1.58 1.88 -4.92
N VAL A 37 -1.96 0.85 -4.15
CA VAL A 37 -1.00 0.06 -3.37
C VAL A 37 0.00 -0.64 -4.28
N ARG A 38 -0.48 -1.22 -5.40
CA ARG A 38 0.38 -1.88 -6.40
C ARG A 38 1.42 -0.92 -6.98
N ARG A 39 1.05 0.34 -7.24
CA ARG A 39 1.98 1.38 -7.73
C ARG A 39 3.07 1.75 -6.71
N TRP A 40 2.85 1.55 -5.42
CA TRP A 40 3.86 1.82 -4.38
C TRP A 40 4.77 0.62 -4.11
N VAL A 41 4.38 -0.57 -4.57
CA VAL A 41 5.13 -1.82 -4.39
C VAL A 41 5.99 -2.15 -5.62
N ALA A 42 5.56 -1.71 -6.81
CA ALA A 42 6.35 -1.76 -8.05
C ALA A 42 7.49 -0.74 -8.03
#